data_AF-A0A9X1PYD0-F1
#
_entry.id   AF-A0A9X1PYD0-F1
#
_cell.length_a   1.000
_cell.length_b   1.000
_cell.length_c   1.000
_cell.angle_alpha   90.00
_cell.angle_beta   90.00
_cell.angle_gamma   90.00
#
_symmetry.space_group_name_H-M   'P 1'
#
loop_
_entity.id
_entity.type
_entity.pdbx_description
1 polymer ?
#
loop_
_entity_poly.entity_id
_entity_poly.type
_entity_poly.pdbx_seq_one_letter_code
_entity_poly.pdbx_strand_id
1 'polypeptide(L)' 'MGDERWSQLLSFTAGGRSQVAKQTAVRTGTVVVVLSGSSALVDAHVEKALDRVCAER' A
#
# COMPACT_ATOMS: atom_id res chain seq x y z
N MET A 1 12.73 13.94 10.27
CA MET A 1 12.18 12.65 9.77
C MET A 1 10.99 13.00 8.91
N GLY A 2 11.06 12.74 7.60
CA GLY A 2 10.05 13.18 6.63
C GLY A 2 9.06 12.07 6.26
N ASP A 3 7.98 12.49 5.59
CA ASP A 3 7.02 11.58 4.97
C ASP A 3 7.68 10.87 3.80
N GLU A 4 7.59 9.54 3.79
CA GLU A 4 8.14 8.71 2.73
C GLU A 4 7.06 7.80 2.17
N ARG A 5 7.04 7.65 0.84
CA ARG A 5 6.15 6.74 0.13
C ARG A 5 6.96 5.91 -0.85
N TRP A 6 6.77 4.60 -0.81
CA TRP A 6 7.35 3.67 -1.75
C TRP A 6 6.29 2.68 -2.25
N SER A 7 6.38 2.28 -3.52
CA SER A 7 5.49 1.30 -4.11
C SER A 7 6.25 0.27 -4.92
N GLN A 8 5.82 -0.98 -4.83
CA GLN A 8 6.27 -2.08 -5.67
C GLN A 8 5.08 -2.75 -6.34
N LEU A 9 5.30 -3.18 -7.59
CA LEU A 9 4.41 -4.07 -8.31
C LEU A 9 5.07 -5.46 -8.39
N LEU A 10 4.28 -6.50 -8.18
CA LEU A 10 4.68 -7.89 -8.33
C LEU A 10 3.77 -8.55 -9.37
N SER A 11 4.37 -8.98 -10.47
CA SER A 11 3.70 -9.82 -11.47
C SER A 11 3.97 -11.28 -11.16
N PHE A 12 2.93 -12.10 -11.10
CA PHE A 12 3.03 -13.53 -10.79
C PHE A 12 1.94 -14.32 -11.51
N THR A 13 2.14 -15.62 -11.68
CA THR A 13 1.11 -16.50 -12.24
C THR A 13 0.46 -17.32 -11.13
N ALA A 14 -0.86 -17.28 -11.03
CA ALA A 14 -1.64 -18.10 -10.11
C ALA A 14 -2.87 -18.67 -10.83
N GLY A 15 -3.13 -19.97 -10.65
CA GLY A 15 -4.24 -20.65 -11.33
C GLY A 15 -4.16 -20.58 -12.86
N GLY A 16 -2.95 -20.58 -13.42
CA GLY A 16 -2.72 -20.47 -14.87
C GLY A 16 -2.97 -19.09 -15.47
N ARG A 17 -3.24 -18.05 -14.65
CA ARG A 17 -3.44 -16.67 -15.10
C ARG A 17 -2.36 -15.75 -14.54
N SER A 18 -1.89 -14.82 -15.37
CA SER A 18 -1.03 -13.73 -14.91
C SER A 18 -1.82 -12.77 -14.03
N GLN A 19 -1.22 -12.38 -12.91
CA GLN A 19 -1.78 -11.51 -11.88
C GLN A 19 -0.76 -10.43 -11.55
N VAL A 20 -1.25 -9.27 -11.11
CA VAL A 20 -0.43 -8.16 -10.63
C VAL A 20 -0.91 -7.76 -9.24
N ALA A 21 -0.02 -7.82 -8.27
CA ALA A 21 -0.21 -7.23 -6.95
C ALA A 21 0.60 -5.93 -6.84
N LYS A 22 0.08 -5.00 -6.05
CA LYS A 22 0.80 -3.81 -5.60
C LYS A 22 1.00 -3.89 -4.10
N GLN A 23 2.13 -3.38 -3.62
CA GLN A 23 2.37 -3.05 -2.22
C GLN A 23 2.82 -1.61 -2.13
N THR A 24 2.15 -0.81 -1.32
CA THR A 24 2.55 0.57 -1.02
C THR A 24 2.84 0.71 0.46
N ALA A 25 4.02 1.24 0.77
CA ALA A 25 4.42 1.60 2.13
C ALA A 25 4.46 3.13 2.26
N VAL A 26 3.80 3.67 3.27
CA VAL A 26 3.84 5.09 3.64
C VAL A 26 4.33 5.20 5.06
N ARG A 27 5.37 6.00 5.29
CA ARG A 27 5.83 6.39 6.62
C ARG A 27 5.45 7.84 6.87
N THR A 28 4.83 8.10 8.01
CA THR A 28 4.62 9.45 8.54
C THR A 28 4.93 9.47 10.03
N GLY A 29 5.85 10.36 10.45
CA GLY A 29 6.38 10.36 11.81
C GLY A 29 6.94 8.97 12.23
N THR A 30 6.36 8.37 13.27
CA THR A 30 6.72 7.04 13.79
C THR A 30 5.79 5.93 13.31
N VAL A 31 4.87 6.23 12.39
CA VAL A 31 3.88 5.29 11.86
C VAL A 31 4.31 4.85 10.48
N VAL A 32 4.18 3.54 10.21
CA VAL A 32 4.33 2.96 8.87
C VAL A 32 3.05 2.20 8.53
N VAL A 33 2.43 2.55 7.42
CA VAL A 33 1.29 1.83 6.84
C VAL A 33 1.78 1.09 5.60
N VAL A 34 1.58 -0.23 5.57
CA VAL A 34 1.85 -1.06 4.39
C VAL A 34 0.53 -1.66 3.91
N LEU A 35 0.16 -1.38 2.67
CA LEU A 35 -1.05 -1.89 2.04
C LEU A 35 -0.69 -2.72 0.80
N SER A 36 -1.16 -3.97 0.77
CA SER A 36 -0.90 -4.91 -0.31
C SER A 36 -2.19 -5.49 -0.87
N GLY A 37 -2.27 -5.69 -2.19
CA GLY A 37 -3.46 -6.21 -2.84
C GLY A 37 -3.42 -6.03 -4.36
N SER A 38 -4.58 -6.06 -5.02
CA SER A 38 -4.64 -5.68 -6.43
C SER A 38 -4.26 -4.20 -6.58
N SER A 39 -3.61 -3.84 -7.70
CA SER A 39 -3.11 -2.47 -7.89
C SER A 39 -4.20 -1.42 -7.70
N ALA A 40 -5.37 -1.64 -8.31
CA ALA A 40 -6.49 -0.71 -8.21
C ALA A 40 -7.00 -0.54 -6.77
N LEU A 41 -7.03 -1.61 -5.98
CA LEU A 41 -7.48 -1.51 -4.59
C LEU A 41 -6.45 -0.78 -3.72
N VAL A 42 -5.16 -1.02 -3.93
CA VAL A 42 -4.10 -0.31 -3.19
C VAL A 42 -4.14 1.19 -3.50
N ASP A 43 -4.25 1.55 -4.78
CA ASP A 43 -4.34 2.94 -5.22
C ASP A 43 -5.56 3.66 -4.64
N ALA A 44 -6.69 2.98 -4.57
CA ALA A 44 -7.93 3.55 -4.04
C ALA A 44 -7.95 3.71 -2.51
N HIS A 45 -7.15 2.95 -1.75
CA HIS A 45 -7.32 2.85 -0.29
C HIS A 45 -6.10 3.29 0.54
N VAL A 46 -4.94 3.55 -0.07
CA VAL A 46 -3.72 3.90 0.69
C VAL A 46 -3.89 5.16 1.54
N GLU A 47 -4.49 6.23 1.01
CA GLU A 47 -4.71 7.47 1.76
C GLU A 47 -5.70 7.25 2.90
N LYS A 48 -6.82 6.56 2.64
CA LYS A 48 -7.81 6.24 3.67
C LYS A 48 -7.21 5.41 4.81
N ALA A 49 -6.31 4.48 4.50
CA ALA A 49 -5.62 3.69 5.51
C ALA A 49 -4.68 4.56 6.35
N LEU A 50 -3.97 5.51 5.72
CA LEU A 50 -3.13 6.47 6.41
C LEU A 50 -3.95 7.39 7.34
N ASP A 51 -5.01 7.99 6.81
CA ASP A 51 -5.90 8.88 7.55
C ASP A 51 -6.47 8.21 8.80
N ARG A 52 -6.89 6.95 8.67
CA ARG A 52 -7.40 6.18 9.79
C ARG A 52 -6.37 6.04 10.91
N VAL A 53 -5.15 5.64 10.58
CA VAL A 53 -4.11 5.39 11.59
C VAL A 53 -3.60 6.70 12.21
N CYS A 54 -3.60 7.79 11.44
CA CYS A 54 -3.21 9.11 11.92
C CYS A 54 -4.31 9.83 12.73
N ALA A 55 -5.58 9.52 12.48
CA ALA A 55 -6.71 10.08 13.25
C ALA A 55 -6.90 9.40 14.61
N GLU A 56 -6.43 8.16 14.76
CA GLU A 56 -6.42 7.42 16.03
C GLU A 56 -5.26 7.83 16.97
N ARG A 57 -4.64 8.99 16.73
CA ARG A 57 -3.42 9.47 17.37
C ARG A 57 -3.60 10.70 18.25
#